data_AF-A0A258EE68-F1
#
_entry.id   AF-A0A258EE68-F1
#
_cell.length_a   1.000
_cell.length_b   1.000
_cell.length_c   1.000
_cell.angle_alpha   90.00
_cell.angle_beta   90.00
_cell.angle_gamma   90.00
#
_symmetry.space_group_name_H-M   'P 1'
#
loop_
_entity.id
_entity.type
_entity.pdbx_description
1 polymer ?
#
loop_
_entity_poly.entity_id
_entity_poly.type
_entity_poly.pdbx_seq_one_letter_code
_entity_poly.pdbx_strand_id
1 'polypeptide(L)'
;MAVSSNTDERGQFGSSLGFIMAAAGSAVGLGNIWRFPYLTGENGGGAFVFVYIICVLFIGLPLLFNEIALGRKSGKNPIGAIRDTGGNKFWQLAGVLCVMVCFFVFSYYSVIAGWTVGYIFTEIINIPIDFEEFVETPMYV
;
A
#
# COMPACT_ATOMS: atom_id res chain seq x y z
N MET A 1 -39.95 20.67 -12.49
CA MET A 1 -38.53 20.76 -12.86
C MET A 1 -37.77 19.87 -11.89
N ALA A 2 -37.66 18.58 -12.20
CA ALA A 2 -36.93 17.62 -11.37
C ALA A 2 -35.46 17.66 -11.80
N VAL A 3 -34.60 18.21 -10.95
CA VAL A 3 -33.15 18.12 -11.12
C VAL A 3 -32.78 16.66 -10.91
N SER A 4 -32.51 15.96 -12.01
CA SER A 4 -31.84 14.66 -11.98
C SER A 4 -30.43 14.91 -11.43
N SER A 5 -30.15 14.46 -10.21
CA SER A 5 -28.81 14.50 -9.64
C SER A 5 -27.89 13.61 -10.47
N ASN A 6 -26.93 14.21 -11.18
CA ASN A 6 -25.87 13.48 -11.88
C ASN A 6 -25.20 12.49 -10.92
N THR A 7 -25.31 11.20 -11.22
CA THR A 7 -24.65 10.11 -10.48
C THR A 7 -23.23 9.84 -11.00
N ASP A 8 -22.70 10.69 -11.88
CA ASP A 8 -21.58 10.39 -12.77
C ASP A 8 -20.31 11.22 -12.51
N GLU A 9 -19.98 11.55 -11.26
CA GLU A 9 -18.68 12.17 -10.94
C GLU A 9 -17.62 11.17 -10.44
N ARG A 10 -17.99 9.92 -10.11
CA ARG A 10 -17.06 8.95 -9.53
C ARG A 10 -16.73 7.82 -10.51
N GLY A 11 -15.46 7.76 -10.92
CA GLY A 11 -14.95 6.70 -11.79
C GLY A 11 -15.15 5.31 -11.18
N GLN A 12 -15.70 4.38 -11.97
CA GLN A 12 -15.78 2.96 -11.64
C GLN A 12 -14.74 2.17 -12.42
N PHE A 13 -14.29 1.05 -11.86
CA PHE A 13 -13.41 0.13 -12.59
C PHE A 13 -14.20 -0.53 -13.73
N GLY A 14 -13.62 -0.54 -14.93
CA GLY A 14 -14.25 -1.14 -16.12
C GLY A 14 -14.40 -2.67 -16.06
N SER A 15 -13.67 -3.35 -15.16
CA SER A 15 -13.84 -4.79 -14.93
C SER A 15 -13.45 -5.20 -13.50
N SER A 16 -14.03 -6.31 -13.02
CA SER A 16 -13.67 -6.89 -11.72
C SER A 16 -12.22 -7.38 -11.68
N LEU A 17 -11.70 -7.89 -12.81
CA LEU A 17 -10.30 -8.26 -12.92
C LEU A 17 -9.38 -7.03 -12.82
N GLY A 18 -9.76 -5.91 -13.43
CA GLY A 18 -9.01 -4.65 -13.31
C GLY A 18 -8.95 -4.15 -11.86
N PHE A 19 -10.07 -4.27 -11.12
CA PHE A 19 -10.08 -3.96 -9.69
C PHE A 19 -9.16 -4.88 -8.88
N ILE A 20 -9.21 -6.19 -9.11
CA ILE A 20 -8.36 -7.17 -8.40
C ILE A 20 -6.88 -6.92 -8.70
N MET A 21 -6.52 -6.67 -9.96
CA MET A 21 -5.13 -6.40 -10.36
C MET A 21 -4.61 -5.10 -9.73
N ALA A 22 -5.42 -4.03 -9.72
CA ALA A 22 -5.05 -2.78 -9.06
C ALA A 22 -4.87 -2.95 -7.55
N ALA A 23 -5.77 -3.69 -6.90
CA ALA A 23 -5.67 -3.99 -5.47
C ALA A 23 -4.45 -4.87 -5.14
N ALA A 24 -4.20 -5.90 -5.94
CA ALA A 24 -3.04 -6.78 -5.77
C ALA A 24 -1.73 -6.03 -5.98
N GLY A 25 -1.64 -5.18 -7.02
CA GLY A 25 -0.48 -4.34 -7.27
C GLY A 25 -0.21 -3.34 -6.13
N SER A 26 -1.26 -2.81 -5.50
CA SER A 26 -1.11 -1.95 -4.31
C SER A 26 -0.68 -2.72 -3.07
N ALA A 27 -1.01 -4.00 -2.95
CA ALA A 27 -0.71 -4.82 -1.77
C ALA A 27 0.69 -5.45 -1.83
N VAL A 28 1.21 -5.74 -3.03
CA VAL A 28 2.55 -6.28 -3.23
C VAL A 28 3.57 -5.14 -3.28
N GLY A 29 4.32 -4.97 -2.19
CA GLY A 29 5.33 -3.91 -2.08
C GLY A 29 6.74 -4.44 -1.81
N LEU A 30 7.69 -3.50 -1.71
CA LEU A 30 9.11 -3.78 -1.44
C LEU A 30 9.28 -4.65 -0.19
N GLY A 31 8.47 -4.44 0.86
CA GLY A 31 8.52 -5.24 2.09
C GLY A 31 8.41 -6.76 1.87
N ASN A 32 7.68 -7.20 0.84
CA ASN A 32 7.59 -8.63 0.51
C ASN A 32 8.88 -9.19 -0.11
N ILE A 33 9.73 -8.32 -0.68
CA ILE A 33 10.97 -8.69 -1.37
C ILE A 33 12.11 -8.90 -0.38
N TRP A 34 12.25 -8.03 0.63
CA TRP A 34 13.42 -8.06 1.54
C TRP A 34 13.03 -8.37 2.99
N ARG A 35 12.02 -7.68 3.53
CA ARG A 35 11.67 -7.79 4.95
C ARG A 35 11.05 -9.14 5.29
N PHE A 36 10.15 -9.65 4.44
CA PHE A 36 9.48 -10.93 4.68
C PHE A 36 10.45 -12.13 4.66
N PRO A 37 11.34 -12.28 3.64
CA PRO A 37 12.35 -13.34 3.65
C PRO A 37 13.32 -13.22 4.81
N TYR A 38 13.74 -12.00 5.15
CA TYR A 38 14.63 -11.74 6.29
C TYR A 38 14.03 -12.21 7.61
N LEU A 39 12.78 -11.80 7.92
CA LEU A 39 12.09 -12.24 9.13
C LEU A 39 11.85 -13.75 9.13
N THR A 40 11.52 -14.31 7.98
CA THR A 40 11.34 -15.77 7.86
C THR A 40 12.64 -16.49 8.16
N GLY A 41 13.77 -16.03 7.63
CA GLY A 41 15.10 -16.60 7.89
C GLY A 41 15.48 -16.54 9.37
N GLU A 42 15.28 -15.40 10.03
CA GLU A 42 15.63 -15.24 11.44
C GLU A 42 14.70 -15.99 12.41
N ASN A 43 13.40 -16.07 12.09
CA ASN A 43 12.38 -16.59 13.03
C ASN A 43 12.02 -18.06 12.82
N GLY A 44 12.96 -18.89 12.36
CA GLY A 44 12.75 -20.34 12.25
C GLY A 44 12.08 -20.79 10.94
N GLY A 45 12.22 -20.01 9.87
CA GLY A 45 11.88 -20.41 8.51
C GLY A 45 10.41 -20.78 8.33
N GLY A 46 10.16 -22.04 7.94
CA GLY A 46 8.82 -22.54 7.66
C GLY A 46 7.85 -22.47 8.85
N ALA A 47 8.35 -22.55 10.09
CA ALA A 47 7.51 -22.41 11.28
C ALA A 47 6.92 -21.00 11.39
N PHE A 48 7.71 -19.97 11.09
CA PHE A 48 7.24 -18.58 11.03
C PHE A 48 6.18 -18.41 9.95
N VAL A 49 6.38 -18.98 8.75
CA VAL A 49 5.42 -18.88 7.65
C VAL A 49 4.08 -19.52 8.01
N PHE A 50 4.08 -20.66 8.71
CA PHE A 50 2.85 -21.31 9.15
C PHE A 50 2.04 -20.41 10.10
N VAL A 51 2.69 -19.82 11.11
CA VAL A 51 2.05 -18.88 12.03
C VAL A 51 1.58 -17.61 11.30
N TYR A 52 2.41 -17.11 10.38
CA TYR A 52 2.08 -15.96 9.54
C TYR A 52 0.80 -16.18 8.73
N ILE A 53 0.62 -17.35 8.09
CA ILE A 53 -0.59 -17.69 7.33
C ILE A 53 -1.82 -17.70 8.25
N ILE A 54 -1.71 -18.27 9.45
CA ILE A 54 -2.80 -18.26 10.44
C ILE A 54 -3.20 -16.81 10.77
N CYS A 55 -2.23 -15.95 11.07
CA CYS A 55 -2.48 -14.54 11.35
C CYS A 55 -3.13 -13.82 10.15
N VAL A 56 -2.68 -14.09 8.93
CA VAL A 56 -3.27 -13.51 7.72
C VAL A 56 -4.73 -13.95 7.55
N LEU A 57 -5.05 -15.23 7.78
CA LEU A 57 -6.40 -15.75 7.64
C LEU A 57 -7.37 -15.19 8.70
N PHE A 58 -6.92 -15.04 9.95
CA PHE A 58 -7.79 -14.62 11.05
C PHE A 58 -7.80 -13.11 11.31
N ILE A 59 -6.77 -12.38 10.91
CA ILE A 59 -6.65 -10.94 11.17
C ILE A 59 -6.65 -10.16 9.86
N GLY A 60 -5.76 -10.52 8.92
CA GLY A 60 -5.60 -9.79 7.66
C GLY A 60 -6.85 -9.87 6.76
N LEU A 61 -7.36 -11.07 6.52
CA LEU A 61 -8.47 -11.31 5.61
C LEU A 61 -9.79 -10.67 6.10
N PRO A 62 -10.18 -10.79 7.39
CA PRO A 62 -11.37 -10.09 7.90
C PRO A 62 -11.24 -8.57 7.86
N LEU A 63 -10.04 -8.03 8.15
CA LEU A 63 -9.78 -6.60 8.02
C LEU A 63 -9.95 -6.11 6.58
N LEU A 64 -9.37 -6.83 5.62
CA LEU A 64 -9.48 -6.51 4.20
C LEU A 64 -10.94 -6.52 3.73
N PHE A 65 -11.71 -7.55 4.09
CA PHE A 65 -13.12 -7.61 3.74
C PHE A 65 -13.93 -6.48 4.37
N ASN A 66 -13.63 -6.11 5.61
CA ASN A 66 -14.28 -4.98 6.27
C ASN A 66 -13.98 -3.65 5.57
N GLU A 67 -12.73 -3.43 5.17
CA GLU A 67 -12.31 -2.21 4.46
C GLU A 67 -12.97 -2.10 3.08
N ILE A 68 -12.98 -3.19 2.31
CA ILE A 68 -13.65 -3.23 0.99
C ILE A 68 -15.16 -3.02 1.14
N ALA A 69 -15.80 -3.67 2.12
CA ALA A 69 -17.23 -3.52 2.37
C ALA A 69 -17.59 -2.08 2.77
N LEU A 70 -16.81 -1.46 3.65
CA LEU A 70 -16.98 -0.07 4.07
C LEU A 70 -16.81 0.90 2.89
N GLY A 71 -15.78 0.69 2.07
CA GLY A 71 -15.51 1.50 0.87
C GLY A 71 -16.65 1.41 -0.17
N ARG A 72 -17.22 0.22 -0.36
CA ARG A 72 -18.37 -0.01 -1.25
C ARG A 72 -19.66 0.61 -0.72
N LYS A 73 -19.88 0.55 0.60
CA LYS A 73 -21.10 1.09 1.24
C LYS A 73 -21.09 2.62 1.31
N SER A 74 -19.99 3.23 1.75
CA SER A 74 -19.92 4.69 1.91
C SER A 74 -19.68 5.40 0.58
N GLY A 75 -18.86 4.83 -0.30
CA GLY A 75 -18.49 5.45 -1.57
C GLY A 75 -17.68 6.75 -1.40
N LYS A 76 -17.10 7.00 -0.23
CA LYS A 76 -16.31 8.19 0.10
C LYS A 76 -14.85 7.86 0.34
N ASN A 77 -14.02 8.91 0.45
CA ASN A 77 -12.63 8.82 0.86
C ASN A 77 -12.51 8.23 2.29
N PRO A 78 -11.36 7.66 2.69
CA PRO A 78 -11.19 6.97 3.97
C PRO A 78 -11.68 7.76 5.20
N ILE A 79 -11.38 9.07 5.25
CA ILE A 79 -11.85 9.98 6.31
C ILE A 79 -13.39 10.10 6.30
N GLY A 80 -13.98 10.25 5.11
CA GLY A 80 -15.43 10.35 4.93
C GLY A 80 -16.16 9.05 5.23
N ALA A 81 -15.57 7.90 4.87
CA ALA A 81 -16.14 6.58 5.11
C ALA A 81 -16.20 6.23 6.61
N ILE A 82 -15.15 6.58 7.36
CA ILE A 82 -15.15 6.42 8.81
C ILE A 82 -16.13 7.39 9.46
N ARG A 83 -16.24 8.62 8.96
CA ARG A 83 -17.23 9.61 9.45
C ARG A 83 -18.67 9.15 9.25
N ASP A 84 -18.97 8.53 8.11
CA ASP A 84 -20.29 7.98 7.78
C ASP A 84 -20.72 6.81 8.66
N THR A 85 -19.77 6.16 9.34
CA THR A 85 -20.07 5.06 10.26
C THR A 85 -20.80 5.55 11.53
N GLY A 86 -20.90 6.87 11.73
CA GLY A 86 -21.61 7.47 12.88
C GLY A 86 -20.83 7.38 14.19
N GLY A 87 -19.55 7.04 14.13
CA GLY A 87 -18.67 6.95 15.30
C GLY A 87 -18.36 8.29 15.94
N ASN A 88 -17.94 8.25 17.22
CA ASN A 88 -17.50 9.41 17.99
C ASN A 88 -16.37 10.19 17.25
N LYS A 89 -16.17 11.47 17.58
CA LYS A 89 -15.10 12.33 17.04
C LYS A 89 -13.70 11.70 17.14
N PHE A 90 -13.48 10.86 18.16
CA PHE A 90 -12.25 10.07 18.32
C PHE A 90 -12.10 8.99 17.23
N TRP A 91 -13.19 8.33 16.82
CA TRP A 91 -13.16 7.37 15.72
C TRP A 91 -12.87 8.02 14.37
N GLN A 92 -13.30 9.27 14.18
CA GLN A 92 -12.96 10.04 12.97
C GLN A 92 -11.45 10.34 12.86
N LEU A 93 -10.74 10.41 14.00
CA LEU A 93 -9.29 10.58 14.03
C LEU A 93 -8.56 9.39 13.38
N ALA A 94 -9.11 8.17 13.49
CA ALA A 94 -8.52 6.98 12.88
C ALA A 94 -8.37 7.12 11.35
N GLY A 95 -9.34 7.76 10.69
CA GLY A 95 -9.26 8.02 9.25
C GLY A 95 -8.18 9.03 8.89
N VAL A 96 -8.00 10.06 9.71
CA VAL A 96 -6.92 11.06 9.51
C VAL A 96 -5.56 10.41 9.76
N LEU A 97 -5.43 9.60 10.81
CA LEU A 97 -4.21 8.86 11.11
C LEU A 97 -3.82 7.91 9.98
N CYS A 98 -4.78 7.20 9.38
CA CYS A 98 -4.52 6.35 8.21
C CYS A 98 -3.86 7.15 7.07
N VAL A 99 -4.42 8.30 6.71
CA VAL A 99 -3.87 9.16 5.65
C VAL A 99 -2.49 9.70 6.02
N MET A 100 -2.28 10.11 7.28
CA MET A 100 -0.96 10.57 7.74
C MET A 100 0.09 9.45 7.69
N VAL A 101 -0.25 8.24 8.13
CA VAL A 101 0.66 7.09 8.07
C VAL A 101 1.03 6.79 6.62
N CYS A 102 0.05 6.78 5.71
CA CYS A 102 0.32 6.59 4.27
C CYS A 102 1.28 7.66 3.74
N PHE A 103 1.12 8.93 4.15
CA PHE A 103 2.03 10.02 3.74
C PHE A 103 3.47 9.80 4.23
N PHE A 104 3.64 9.45 5.51
CA PHE A 104 4.99 9.18 6.05
C PHE A 104 5.64 7.97 5.39
N VAL A 105 4.87 6.90 5.14
CA VAL A 105 5.37 5.72 4.43
C VAL A 105 5.79 6.09 3.02
N PHE A 106 4.96 6.85 2.30
CA PHE A 106 5.28 7.31 0.96
C PHE A 106 6.55 8.14 0.88
N SER A 107 6.83 8.98 1.89
CA SER A 107 8.00 9.86 1.92
C SER A 107 9.34 9.13 1.89
N TYR A 108 9.48 7.96 2.51
CA TYR A 108 10.73 7.19 2.45
C TYR A 108 10.72 6.16 1.32
N TYR A 109 9.55 5.62 0.97
CA TYR A 109 9.41 4.71 -0.17
C TYR A 109 9.77 5.41 -1.49
N SER A 110 9.46 6.69 -1.64
CA SER A 110 9.82 7.47 -2.85
C SER A 110 11.34 7.57 -3.03
N VAL A 111 12.09 7.73 -1.94
CA VAL A 111 13.56 7.78 -1.97
C VAL A 111 14.14 6.44 -2.40
N ILE A 112 13.67 5.34 -1.81
CA ILE A 112 14.13 3.99 -2.16
C ILE A 112 13.80 3.66 -3.63
N ALA A 113 12.60 4.05 -4.08
CA ALA A 113 12.22 3.90 -5.49
C ALA A 113 13.14 4.71 -6.41
N GLY A 114 13.50 5.94 -6.02
CA GLY A 114 14.47 6.78 -6.74
C GLY A 114 15.83 6.09 -6.90
N TRP A 115 16.40 5.56 -5.81
CA TRP A 115 17.65 4.80 -5.87
C TRP A 115 17.55 3.57 -6.76
N THR A 116 16.43 2.85 -6.70
CA THR A 116 16.23 1.64 -7.51
C THR A 116 16.21 1.99 -9.00
N VAL A 117 15.49 3.06 -9.38
CA VAL A 117 15.42 3.53 -10.77
C VAL A 117 16.78 4.05 -11.24
N GLY A 118 17.45 4.88 -10.44
CA GLY A 118 18.78 5.41 -10.79
C GLY A 118 19.81 4.30 -10.97
N TYR A 119 19.82 3.30 -10.09
CA TYR A 119 20.73 2.16 -10.21
C TYR A 119 20.48 1.32 -11.47
N ILE A 120 19.21 1.13 -11.86
CA ILE A 120 18.86 0.47 -13.14
C ILE A 120 19.46 1.23 -14.33
N PHE A 121 19.40 2.57 -14.34
CA PHE A 121 19.99 3.36 -15.43
C PHE A 121 21.52 3.26 -15.46
N THR A 122 22.17 3.33 -14.31
CA THR A 122 23.62 3.14 -14.16
C THR A 122 24.08 1.81 -14.75
N GLU A 123 23.39 0.72 -14.42
CA GLU A 123 23.67 -0.63 -14.94
C GLU A 123 23.43 -0.74 -16.45
N ILE A 124 22.39 -0.09 -16.98
CA ILE A 124 22.12 -0.04 -18.43
C ILE A 124 23.23 0.72 -19.17
N ILE A 125 23.79 1.76 -18.56
CA ILE A 125 24.86 2.60 -19.12
C ILE A 125 26.25 1.97 -18.88
N ASN A 126 26.32 0.86 -18.15
CA ASN A 126 27.53 0.10 -17.83
C ASN A 126 28.57 0.95 -17.10
N ILE A 127 28.11 1.73 -16.12
CA ILE A 127 28.98 2.46 -15.19
C ILE A 127 29.37 1.48 -14.08
N PRO A 128 30.66 1.15 -13.88
CA PRO A 128 31.09 0.16 -12.91
C PRO A 128 31.11 0.77 -11.49
N ILE A 129 29.94 0.99 -10.91
CA ILE A 129 29.78 1.41 -9.52
C ILE A 129 28.91 0.41 -8.77
N ASP A 130 29.38 0.00 -7.59
CA ASP A 130 28.59 -0.88 -6.71
C ASP A 130 27.44 -0.10 -6.08
N PHE A 131 26.36 -0.82 -5.72
CA PHE A 131 25.16 -0.21 -5.13
C PHE A 131 25.46 0.60 -3.85
N GLU A 132 26.41 0.15 -3.04
CA GLU A 132 26.82 0.84 -1.81
C GLU A 132 27.44 2.22 -2.12
N GLU A 133 28.33 2.29 -3.11
CA GLU A 133 28.95 3.53 -3.56
C GLU A 133 27.94 4.46 -4.25
N PHE A 134 26.98 3.89 -4.99
CA PHE A 134 25.90 4.63 -5.65
C PHE A 134 24.98 5.36 -4.64
N VAL A 135 24.68 4.74 -3.50
CA VAL A 135 23.81 5.36 -2.47
C VAL A 135 24.55 6.48 -1.72
N GLU A 136 25.87 6.39 -1.58
CA GLU A 136 26.70 7.39 -0.89
C GLU A 136 27.05 8.60 -1.75
N THR A 137 27.03 8.48 -3.08
CA THR A 137 27.42 9.56 -4.01
C THR A 137 26.22 10.37 -4.51
N PRO A 138 26.02 11.61 -4.04
CA PRO A 138 24.88 12.46 -4.46
C PRO A 138 24.97 12.95 -5.91
N MET A 139 26.02 12.59 -6.66
CA MET A 139 26.25 13.01 -8.05
C MET A 139 25.53 12.14 -9.09
N TYR A 140 24.98 10.99 -8.69
CA TYR A 140 24.29 10.03 -9.57
C TYR A 140 22.78 9.91 -9.31
N VAL A 141 22.25 10.78 -8.44
CA VAL A 141 20.81 10.93 -8.13
C VAL A 141 20.23 12.13 -8.87
#